data_AF-A0A6I9RE03-F1
#
_entry.id   AF-A0A6I9RE03-F1
#
_cell.length_a   1.000
_cell.length_b   1.000
_cell.length_c   1.000
_cell.angle_alpha   90.00
_cell.angle_beta   90.00
_cell.angle_gamma   90.00
#
_symmetry.space_group_name_H-M   'P 1'
#
loop_
_entity.id
_entity.type
_entity.pdbx_description
1 polymer ?
#
loop_
_entity_poly.entity_id
_entity_poly.type
_entity_poly.pdbx_seq_one_letter_code
_entity_poly.pdbx_strand_id
1 'polypeptide(L)'
;MSGVWVFKNGVVRLVENPANEQSSTVRRKVLLHTPTNEVINSYASLERKLTSLGWERYYEDPDLLQFHKRSSIDLISLPRDFSHFKSMHMYDIVVKNRESFRVIDM
;
A
#
# COMPACT_ATOMS: atom_id res chain seq x y z
N MET A 1 5.26 -1.48 -19.33
CA MET A 1 6.15 -0.32 -19.55
C MET A 1 5.52 0.59 -20.61
N SER A 2 4.47 1.33 -20.27
CA SER A 2 3.87 2.32 -21.18
C SER A 2 3.51 3.57 -20.38
N GLY A 3 4.07 4.70 -20.77
CA GLY A 3 3.89 6.02 -20.16
C GLY A 3 4.60 7.04 -21.05
N VAL A 4 3.96 8.18 -21.28
CA VAL A 4 4.57 9.26 -22.08
C VAL A 4 5.27 10.20 -21.12
N TRP A 5 6.58 10.38 -21.32
CA TRP A 5 7.32 11.42 -20.63
C TRP A 5 6.91 12.78 -21.20
N VAL A 6 6.33 13.63 -20.35
CA VAL A 6 5.96 14.99 -20.75
C VAL A 6 6.87 15.98 -20.05
N PHE A 7 7.49 16.85 -20.85
CA PHE A 7 8.31 17.94 -20.37
C PHE A 7 7.44 19.20 -20.29
N LYS A 8 7.23 19.74 -19.08
CA LYS A 8 6.55 21.04 -18.89
C LYS A 8 7.28 21.85 -17.84
N ASN A 9 7.82 22.99 -18.27
CA ASN A 9 8.48 24.00 -17.44
C ASN A 9 9.69 23.45 -16.65
N GLY A 10 10.59 22.71 -17.31
CA GLY A 10 11.81 22.19 -16.69
C GLY A 10 11.63 20.95 -15.80
N VAL A 11 10.39 20.56 -15.50
CA VAL A 11 10.09 19.37 -14.68
C VAL A 11 9.63 18.23 -15.58
N VAL A 12 10.34 17.10 -15.47
CA VAL A 12 9.96 15.83 -16.06
C VAL A 12 8.89 15.18 -15.18
N ARG A 13 7.74 14.86 -15.77
CA ARG A 13 6.66 14.14 -15.08
C ARG A 13 6.30 12.92 -15.92
N LEU A 14 6.26 11.75 -15.31
CA LEU A 14 5.65 10.59 -15.94
C LEU A 14 4.14 10.79 -15.89
N VAL A 15 3.51 11.00 -17.05
CA VAL A 15 2.06 11.05 -17.15
C VAL A 15 1.59 9.63 -17.38
N GLU A 16 1.03 9.03 -16.34
CA GLU A 16 0.38 7.72 -16.46
C GLU A 16 -0.92 7.89 -17.25
N ASN A 17 -1.09 7.07 -18.29
CA ASN A 17 -2.22 7.14 -19.19
C ASN A 17 -3.48 6.64 -18.45
N PRO A 18 -4.55 7.43 -18.25
CA PRO A 18 -5.72 7.02 -17.49
C PRO A 18 -6.46 5.83 -18.13
N ALA A 19 -6.27 5.61 -19.43
CA ALA A 19 -6.78 4.43 -20.13
C ALA A 19 -6.12 3.11 -19.65
N ASN A 20 -4.94 3.17 -19.01
CA ASN A 20 -4.19 1.98 -18.64
C ASN A 20 -4.58 1.40 -17.27
N GLU A 21 -5.41 2.10 -16.47
CA GLU A 21 -6.12 1.46 -15.35
C GLU A 21 -7.31 0.61 -15.85
N GLN A 22 -7.80 0.83 -17.09
CA GLN A 22 -8.96 0.12 -17.65
C GLN A 22 -8.60 -0.94 -18.71
N SER A 23 -7.42 -0.84 -19.34
CA SER A 23 -7.03 -1.70 -20.47
C SER A 23 -5.96 -2.73 -20.13
N SER A 24 -5.94 -3.22 -18.90
CA SER A 24 -5.12 -4.36 -18.60
C SER A 24 -5.87 -5.34 -17.71
N THR A 25 -5.99 -6.55 -18.22
CA THR A 25 -5.99 -7.80 -17.45
C THR A 25 -4.71 -7.94 -16.58
N VAL A 26 -4.24 -6.84 -15.96
CA VAL A 26 -3.24 -6.86 -14.90
C VAL A 26 -3.95 -7.47 -13.72
N ARG A 27 -3.57 -8.72 -13.45
CA ARG A 27 -3.97 -9.46 -12.26
C ARG A 27 -3.99 -8.52 -11.06
N ARG A 28 -5.12 -8.51 -10.35
CA ARG A 28 -5.34 -7.53 -9.29
C ARG A 28 -4.31 -7.82 -8.21
N LYS A 29 -3.38 -6.90 -7.97
CA LYS A 29 -2.42 -7.05 -6.87
C LYS A 29 -3.17 -7.03 -5.55
N VAL A 30 -2.87 -7.99 -4.69
CA VAL A 30 -3.45 -8.06 -3.34
C VAL A 30 -2.34 -8.26 -2.30
N LEU A 31 -2.58 -7.74 -1.10
CA LEU A 31 -1.70 -7.92 0.05
C LEU A 31 -2.10 -9.20 0.79
N LEU A 32 -1.19 -10.16 0.86
CA LEU A 32 -1.35 -11.43 1.56
C LEU A 32 -0.59 -11.39 2.89
N HIS A 33 -1.24 -11.76 3.98
CA HIS A 33 -0.58 -12.08 5.24
C HIS A 33 -0.09 -13.54 5.20
N THR A 34 1.21 -13.73 5.04
CA THR A 34 1.86 -15.03 4.78
C THR A 34 1.56 -16.07 5.87
N PRO A 35 1.67 -15.76 7.19
CA PRO A 35 1.45 -16.77 8.22
C PRO A 35 0.03 -17.36 8.26
N THR A 36 -0.99 -16.60 7.85
CA THR A 36 -2.40 -17.07 7.89
C THR A 36 -3.01 -17.30 6.51
N ASN A 37 -2.23 -17.09 5.44
CA ASN A 37 -2.69 -17.11 4.06
C ASN A 37 -3.96 -16.25 3.82
N GLU A 38 -4.09 -15.15 4.56
CA GLU A 38 -5.27 -14.28 4.52
C GLU A 38 -5.01 -13.10 3.58
N VAL A 39 -5.92 -12.87 2.64
CA VAL A 39 -5.88 -11.67 1.78
C VAL A 39 -6.49 -10.50 2.56
N ILE A 40 -5.73 -9.40 2.64
CA ILE A 40 -6.17 -8.17 3.30
C ILE A 40 -7.16 -7.43 2.41
N ASN A 41 -8.39 -7.30 2.90
CA ASN A 41 -9.51 -6.67 2.20
C ASN A 41 -10.15 -5.51 2.99
N SER A 42 -9.61 -5.16 4.17
CA SER A 42 -10.07 -4.04 4.99
C SER A 42 -8.96 -3.56 5.92
N TYR A 43 -9.06 -2.30 6.39
CA TYR A 43 -8.12 -1.79 7.40
C TYR A 43 -8.27 -2.49 8.75
N ALA A 44 -9.46 -2.97 9.11
CA ALA A 44 -9.66 -3.72 10.35
C ALA A 44 -8.91 -5.07 10.34
N SER A 45 -8.81 -5.75 9.19
CA SER A 45 -7.99 -6.97 9.11
C SER A 45 -6.49 -6.64 9.09
N LEU A 46 -6.08 -5.62 8.33
CA LEU A 46 -4.69 -5.16 8.30
C LEU A 46 -4.18 -4.75 9.68
N GLU A 47 -4.94 -3.91 10.38
CA GLU A 47 -4.59 -3.39 11.71
C GLU A 47 -4.38 -4.52 12.71
N ARG A 48 -5.28 -5.50 12.78
CA ARG A 48 -5.09 -6.67 13.67
C ARG A 48 -3.77 -7.39 13.41
N LYS A 49 -3.37 -7.57 12.14
CA LYS A 49 -2.09 -8.18 11.79
C LYS A 49 -0.92 -7.28 12.19
N LEU A 50 -0.97 -6.00 11.85
CA LEU A 50 0.08 -5.03 12.18
C LEU A 50 0.26 -4.90 13.71
N THR A 51 -0.82 -4.81 14.48
CA THR A 51 -0.78 -4.78 15.95
C THR A 51 -0.15 -6.04 16.52
N SER A 52 -0.45 -7.23 15.97
CA SER A 52 0.19 -8.48 16.40
C SER A 52 1.71 -8.49 16.18
N LEU A 53 2.19 -7.70 15.22
CA LEU A 53 3.61 -7.53 14.96
C LEU A 53 4.22 -6.41 15.83
N GLY A 54 3.44 -5.61 16.55
CA GLY A 54 3.91 -4.49 17.38
C GLY A 54 3.85 -3.11 16.71
N TRP A 55 2.97 -2.94 15.72
CA TRP A 55 2.62 -1.62 15.18
C TRP A 55 1.47 -1.01 15.95
N GLU A 56 1.50 0.31 16.12
CA GLU A 56 0.50 1.06 16.88
C GLU A 56 0.02 2.27 16.08
N ARG A 57 -1.25 2.65 16.27
CA ARG A 57 -1.78 3.90 15.69
C ARG A 57 -0.91 5.07 16.15
N TYR A 58 -0.47 5.89 15.19
CA TYR A 58 0.46 6.98 15.47
C TYR A 58 -0.26 8.31 15.72
N TYR A 59 -1.07 8.76 14.76
CA TYR A 59 -1.84 10.00 14.85
C TYR A 59 -3.26 9.80 14.34
N GLU A 60 -4.18 10.58 14.92
CA GLU A 60 -5.53 10.77 14.39
C GLU A 60 -5.52 11.91 13.38
N ASP A 61 -5.03 11.62 12.19
CA ASP A 61 -5.23 12.47 11.01
C ASP A 61 -6.63 12.17 10.42
N PRO A 62 -7.48 13.17 10.13
CA PRO A 62 -8.76 12.95 9.48
C PRO A 62 -8.66 12.26 8.13
N ASP A 63 -7.60 12.55 7.36
CA ASP A 63 -7.44 12.14 5.97
C ASP A 63 -6.57 10.87 5.82
N LEU A 64 -5.80 10.53 6.86
CA LEU A 64 -4.86 9.42 6.83
C LEU A 64 -5.09 8.40 7.94
N LEU A 65 -4.58 7.20 7.67
CA LEU A 65 -4.45 6.12 8.60
C LEU A 65 -2.96 5.80 8.76
N GLN A 66 -2.40 6.10 9.94
CA GLN A 66 -0.96 5.94 10.19
C GLN A 66 -0.66 4.95 11.31
N PHE A 67 0.39 4.15 11.10
CA PHE A 67 0.94 3.23 12.08
C PHE A 67 2.44 3.49 12.26
N HIS A 68 2.88 3.50 13.50
CA HIS A 68 4.30 3.55 13.85
C HIS A 68 4.74 2.24 14.48
N LYS A 69 6.02 1.91 14.34
CA LYS A 69 6.62 0.76 15.00
C LYS A 69 7.42 1.23 16.21
N ARG A 70 7.06 0.80 17.43
CA ARG A 70 7.77 1.26 18.64
C ARG A 70 9.26 0.88 18.66
N SER A 71 9.62 -0.21 17.99
CA SER A 71 11.00 -0.73 17.96
C SER A 71 11.86 -0.16 16.83
N SER A 72 11.33 0.72 15.97
CA SER A 72 12.07 1.31 14.85
C SER A 72 11.56 2.73 14.54
N ILE A 73 12.14 3.38 13.53
CA ILE A 73 11.68 4.68 13.04
C ILE A 73 10.64 4.55 11.92
N ASP A 74 10.11 3.33 11.70
CA ASP A 74 9.24 3.06 10.56
C ASP A 74 7.83 3.60 10.78
N LEU A 75 7.29 4.18 9.71
CA LEU A 75 5.93 4.69 9.62
C LEU A 75 5.24 4.11 8.38
N ILE A 76 4.02 3.61 8.55
CA ILE A 76 3.13 3.23 7.44
C ILE A 76 2.05 4.31 7.36
N SER A 77 1.87 4.90 6.19
CA SER A 77 0.82 5.89 5.91
C SER A 77 -0.12 5.39 4.82
N LEU A 78 -1.40 5.29 5.16
CA LEU A 78 -2.45 4.75 4.31
C LEU A 78 -3.55 5.81 4.12
N PRO A 79 -4.30 5.78 3.00
CA PRO A 79 -5.50 6.59 2.88
C PRO A 79 -6.54 6.15 3.93
N ARG A 80 -7.43 7.06 4.31
CA ARG A 80 -8.50 6.73 5.27
C ARG A 80 -9.50 5.70 4.74
N ASP A 81 -9.82 5.80 3.45
CA ASP A 81 -10.72 4.89 2.76
C ASP A 81 -9.94 3.78 2.04
N PHE A 82 -10.30 2.53 2.33
CA PHE A 82 -9.68 1.34 1.76
C PHE A 82 -9.88 1.23 0.24
N SER A 83 -10.89 1.89 -0.33
CA SER A 83 -11.06 1.96 -1.79
C SER A 83 -9.87 2.60 -2.50
N HIS A 84 -9.13 3.47 -1.81
CA HIS A 84 -7.92 4.13 -2.30
C HIS A 84 -6.63 3.33 -1.98
N PHE A 85 -6.73 2.12 -1.40
CA PHE A 85 -5.59 1.28 -1.07
C PHE A 85 -4.95 0.66 -2.33
N LYS A 86 -3.96 1.36 -2.88
CA LYS A 86 -3.17 0.97 -4.06
C LYS A 86 -1.91 0.14 -3.71
N SER A 87 -1.31 -0.45 -4.75
CA SER A 87 -0.11 -1.29 -4.68
C SER A 87 1.08 -0.61 -3.99
N MET A 88 1.26 0.71 -4.14
CA MET A 88 2.32 1.46 -3.46
C MET A 88 2.26 1.28 -1.93
N HIS A 89 1.06 1.29 -1.35
CA HIS A 89 0.87 1.10 0.08
C HIS A 89 1.15 -0.35 0.49
N MET A 90 0.77 -1.32 -0.37
CA MET A 90 1.03 -2.73 -0.13
C MET A 90 2.54 -3.00 -0.08
N TYR A 91 3.30 -2.46 -1.04
CA TYR A 91 4.75 -2.64 -1.07
C TYR A 91 5.44 -1.94 0.11
N ASP A 92 4.93 -0.79 0.54
CA ASP A 92 5.44 -0.13 1.75
C ASP A 92 5.32 -1.03 3.00
N ILE A 93 4.15 -1.66 3.17
CA ILE A 93 3.91 -2.63 4.25
C ILE A 93 4.86 -3.82 4.13
N VAL A 94 5.04 -4.37 2.92
CA VAL A 94 5.94 -5.52 2.68
C VAL A 94 7.39 -5.19 3.01
N VAL A 95 7.90 -4.03 2.58
CA VAL A 95 9.29 -3.62 2.86
C VAL A 95 9.54 -3.58 4.37
N LYS A 96 8.56 -3.09 5.14
CA LYS A 96 8.65 -2.95 6.60
C LYS A 96 8.32 -4.23 7.37
N ASN A 97 7.72 -5.24 6.73
CA ASN A 97 7.23 -6.47 7.35
C ASN A 97 7.46 -7.70 6.45
N ARG A 98 8.67 -7.81 5.89
CA ARG A 98 9.00 -8.73 4.79
C ARG A 98 8.67 -10.20 5.05
N GLU A 99 8.81 -10.65 6.30
CA GLU A 99 8.52 -12.03 6.68
C GLU A 99 7.03 -12.31 6.86
N SER A 100 6.21 -11.26 7.07
CA SER A 100 4.79 -11.39 7.41
C SER A 100 3.86 -11.12 6.23
N PHE A 101 4.27 -10.32 5.24
CA PHE A 101 3.42 -9.93 4.13
C PHE A 101 4.07 -10.12 2.77
N ARG A 102 3.24 -10.38 1.75
CA ARG A 102 3.63 -10.43 0.34
C ARG A 102 2.57 -9.78 -0.53
N VAL A 103 2.99 -9.23 -1.66
CA VAL A 103 2.07 -8.82 -2.72
C VAL A 103 2.00 -9.94 -3.75
N ILE A 104 0.79 -10.43 -4.01
CA ILE A 104 0.53 -11.49 -5.00
C ILE A 104 -0.42 -10.98 -6.09
N ASP A 105 -0.42 -11.69 -7.21
CA ASP A 105 -1.40 -11.53 -8.26
C ASP A 105 -2.66 -12.36 -7.93
N MET A 106 -3.83 -11.73 -8.03
CA MET A 106 -5.14 -12.38 -7.95
C MET A 106 -5.78 -12.52 -9.33
#